data_AF-A0A5A5TH17-F1
#
_entry.id   AF-A0A5A5TH17-F1
#
_cell.length_a   1.000
_cell.length_b   1.000
_cell.length_c   1.000
_cell.angle_alpha   90.00
_cell.angle_beta   90.00
_cell.angle_gamma   90.00
#
_symmetry.space_group_name_H-M   'P 1'
#
loop_
_entity.id
_entity.type
_entity.pdbx_description
1 polymer ?
#
loop_
_entity_poly.entity_id
_entity_poly.type
_entity_poly.pdbx_seq_one_letter_code
_entity_poly.pdbx_strand_id
1 'polypeptide(L)'
;MLLPTVIVKPSAIDGHGLIATRDIPQGCVVWLPCPECRVWSEQELKNMSTEQAQWLDTYGYTLDNGKTLLPCHNAYQMNHSCEATTLDFGLDFCVAIRNIQAGEEVTCDYRTFSSDPPWTLTCHCNTPHCIGTFRSTDGYNSEVQRQWANKLEPILPLIRTVEQPLHTILMQASSSYRQIWTAAEGFVCKADVSIRRPSFYR
;
A
#
# COMPACT_ATOMS: atom_id res chain seq x y z
N MET A 1 -4.67 8.46 -4.80
CA MET A 1 -4.91 9.62 -3.93
C MET A 1 -4.48 9.29 -2.51
N LEU A 2 -3.56 10.08 -1.98
CA LEU A 2 -3.09 10.01 -0.59
C LEU A 2 -3.94 10.95 0.28
N LEU A 3 -4.08 10.67 1.57
CA LEU A 3 -4.69 11.60 2.51
C LEU A 3 -3.99 12.98 2.48
N PRO A 4 -4.74 14.10 2.43
CA PRO A 4 -4.15 15.45 2.46
C PRO A 4 -3.36 15.77 3.73
N THR A 5 -3.67 15.06 4.82
CA THR A 5 -2.96 15.18 6.11
C THR A 5 -1.67 14.38 6.14
N VAL A 6 -1.28 13.70 5.07
CA VAL A 6 -0.02 12.97 4.97
C VAL A 6 0.89 13.69 3.98
N ILE A 7 2.08 14.09 4.44
CA ILE A 7 3.02 14.89 3.64
C ILE A 7 4.39 14.24 3.57
N VAL A 8 5.14 14.56 2.53
CA VAL A 8 6.52 14.11 2.38
C VAL A 8 7.45 14.87 3.32
N LYS A 9 8.28 14.16 4.07
CA LYS A 9 9.40 14.71 4.86
C LYS A 9 10.61 13.77 4.80
N PRO A 10 11.80 14.21 5.21
CA PRO A 10 12.91 13.30 5.49
C PRO A 10 12.47 12.20 6.46
N SER A 11 12.78 10.94 6.13
CA SER A 11 12.42 9.76 6.93
C SER A 11 13.57 9.35 7.83
N ALA A 12 13.23 8.75 8.98
CA ALA A 12 14.20 8.07 9.84
C ALA A 12 14.46 6.61 9.40
N ILE A 13 13.69 6.11 8.43
CA ILE A 13 13.80 4.76 7.87
C ILE A 13 14.68 4.80 6.62
N ASP A 14 14.25 5.52 5.59
CA ASP A 14 14.97 5.64 4.32
C ASP A 14 14.57 6.90 3.55
N GLY A 15 15.55 7.66 3.07
CA GLY A 15 15.38 8.86 2.26
C GLY A 15 14.27 9.81 2.72
N HIS A 16 13.14 9.76 2.01
CA HIS A 16 11.92 10.49 2.33
C HIS A 16 10.79 9.52 2.68
N GLY A 17 9.87 9.98 3.53
CA GLY A 17 8.75 9.21 3.99
C GLY A 17 7.48 10.04 4.09
N LEU A 18 6.38 9.35 4.30
CA LEU A 18 5.04 9.93 4.39
C LEU A 18 4.69 10.16 5.86
N ILE A 19 4.66 11.42 6.31
CA ILE A 19 4.44 11.79 7.71
C ILE A 19 3.02 12.30 7.92
N ALA A 20 2.33 11.76 8.91
CA ALA A 20 1.03 12.25 9.34
C ALA A 20 1.17 13.63 10.00
N THR A 21 0.39 14.61 9.56
CA THR A 21 0.35 15.98 10.14
C THR A 21 -0.73 16.13 11.21
N ARG A 22 -1.60 15.12 11.33
CA ARG A 22 -2.70 15.02 12.29
C ARG A 22 -2.86 13.54 12.66
N ASP A 23 -3.54 13.27 13.76
CA ASP A 23 -3.88 11.90 14.14
C ASP A 23 -4.77 11.26 13.07
N ILE A 24 -4.45 10.02 12.71
CA ILE A 24 -5.22 9.19 11.77
C ILE A 24 -5.75 8.00 12.59
N PRO A 25 -7.08 7.86 12.74
CA PRO A 25 -7.64 6.77 13.52
C PRO A 25 -7.49 5.42 12.80
N GLN A 26 -7.40 4.35 13.58
CA GLN A 26 -7.50 2.98 13.10
C GLN A 26 -8.78 2.81 12.25
N GLY A 27 -8.67 2.16 11.09
CA GLY A 27 -9.75 2.01 10.13
C GLY A 27 -9.88 3.15 9.12
N CYS A 28 -9.13 4.26 9.25
CA CYS A 28 -9.09 5.31 8.24
C CYS A 28 -8.32 4.83 7.00
N VAL A 29 -8.89 5.02 5.81
CA VAL A 29 -8.19 4.75 4.55
C VAL A 29 -7.19 5.88 4.29
N VAL A 30 -5.92 5.52 4.13
CA VAL A 30 -4.81 6.47 3.95
C VAL A 30 -4.50 6.76 2.49
N TRP A 31 -4.76 5.79 1.62
CA TRP A 31 -4.41 5.85 0.21
C TRP A 31 -5.30 4.92 -0.62
N LEU A 32 -5.50 5.26 -1.89
CA LEU A 32 -6.07 4.40 -2.93
C LEU A 32 -5.48 4.76 -4.30
N PRO A 33 -5.46 3.89 -5.31
CA PRO A 33 -5.31 4.33 -6.69
C PRO A 33 -6.44 5.30 -7.08
N CYS A 34 -6.14 6.31 -7.89
CA CYS A 34 -7.15 7.26 -8.37
C CYS A 34 -6.95 7.57 -9.86
N PRO A 35 -7.92 8.24 -10.52
CA PRO A 35 -7.84 8.53 -11.95
C PRO A 35 -6.60 9.34 -12.40
N GLU A 36 -5.92 10.02 -11.48
CA GLU A 36 -4.68 10.76 -11.73
C GLU A 36 -3.43 9.88 -11.68
N CYS A 37 -3.53 8.65 -11.17
CA CYS A 37 -2.43 7.69 -11.22
C CYS A 37 -2.20 7.31 -12.68
N ARG A 38 -0.96 7.44 -13.15
CA ARG A 38 -0.62 7.05 -14.51
C ARG A 38 -0.63 5.53 -14.62
N VAL A 39 -1.26 5.02 -15.67
CA VAL A 39 -1.30 3.59 -15.99
C VAL A 39 -0.68 3.38 -17.36
N TRP A 40 0.40 2.62 -17.42
CA TRP A 40 1.08 2.24 -18.65
C TRP A 40 0.44 0.98 -19.22
N SER A 41 0.03 1.06 -20.48
CA SER A 41 -0.35 -0.09 -21.28
C SER A 41 0.85 -0.99 -21.58
N GLU A 42 0.59 -2.26 -21.90
CA GLU A 42 1.65 -3.18 -22.34
C GLU A 42 2.47 -2.64 -23.53
N GLN A 43 1.82 -1.90 -24.44
CA GLN A 43 2.49 -1.32 -25.60
C GLN A 43 3.42 -0.16 -25.21
N GLU A 44 3.01 0.68 -24.25
CA GLU A 44 3.88 1.74 -23.72
C GLU A 44 5.06 1.15 -22.95
N LEU A 45 4.85 0.07 -22.19
CA LEU A 45 5.92 -0.64 -21.50
C LEU A 45 6.96 -1.20 -22.49
N LYS A 46 6.54 -1.72 -23.65
CA LYS A 46 7.50 -2.19 -24.68
C LYS A 46 8.37 -1.08 -25.28
N ASN A 47 7.91 0.17 -25.22
CA ASN A 47 8.54 1.32 -25.88
C ASN A 47 9.17 2.30 -24.88
N MET A 48 9.28 1.93 -23.60
CA MET A 48 9.76 2.84 -22.56
C MET A 48 11.29 3.01 -22.59
N SER A 49 11.76 4.17 -22.14
CA SER A 49 13.19 4.40 -21.92
C SER A 49 13.70 3.59 -20.73
N THR A 50 15.03 3.40 -20.64
CA THR A 50 15.66 2.74 -19.49
C THR A 50 15.31 3.44 -18.18
N GLU A 51 15.33 4.77 -18.15
CA GLU A 51 14.98 5.55 -16.95
C GLU A 51 13.52 5.31 -16.51
N GLN A 52 12.59 5.28 -17.47
CA GLN A 52 11.19 4.96 -17.19
C GLN A 52 11.02 3.54 -16.65
N ALA A 53 11.74 2.57 -17.22
CA ALA A 53 11.75 1.21 -16.72
C ALA A 53 12.26 1.13 -15.27
N GLN A 54 13.39 1.77 -14.94
CA GLN A 54 13.93 1.81 -13.57
C GLN A 54 12.94 2.44 -12.58
N TRP A 55 12.31 3.53 -12.99
CA TRP A 55 11.34 4.23 -12.16
C TRP A 55 10.12 3.35 -11.86
N LEU A 56 9.56 2.68 -12.87
CA LEU A 56 8.42 1.79 -12.71
C LEU A 56 8.79 0.50 -11.96
N ASP A 57 10.00 -0.03 -12.15
CA ASP A 57 10.54 -1.15 -11.36
C ASP A 57 10.56 -0.82 -9.86
N THR A 58 10.92 0.42 -9.53
CA THR A 58 11.09 0.92 -8.16
C THR A 58 9.79 1.38 -7.49
N TYR A 59 8.82 1.91 -8.26
CA TYR A 59 7.66 2.59 -7.68
C TYR A 59 6.31 2.14 -8.24
N GLY A 60 6.32 1.30 -9.27
CA GLY A 60 5.11 0.83 -9.94
C GLY A 60 4.48 -0.40 -9.28
N TYR A 61 3.21 -0.62 -9.60
CA TYR A 61 2.45 -1.81 -9.26
C TYR A 61 1.85 -2.44 -10.52
N THR A 62 1.96 -3.76 -10.66
CA THR A 62 1.37 -4.53 -11.76
C THR A 62 -0.09 -4.83 -11.44
N LEU A 63 -0.98 -4.40 -12.33
CA LEU A 63 -2.40 -4.70 -12.28
C LEU A 63 -2.70 -6.08 -12.87
N ASP A 64 -3.85 -6.66 -12.53
CA ASP A 64 -4.27 -7.98 -13.03
C ASP A 64 -4.39 -8.08 -14.54
N ASN A 65 -4.61 -6.96 -15.22
CA ASN A 65 -4.70 -6.86 -16.67
C ASN A 65 -3.34 -6.62 -17.36
N GLY A 66 -2.21 -6.83 -16.66
CA GLY A 66 -0.85 -6.70 -17.20
C GLY A 66 -0.34 -5.26 -17.33
N LYS A 67 -1.18 -4.25 -17.03
CA LYS A 67 -0.77 -2.84 -17.00
C LYS A 67 0.04 -2.53 -15.75
N THR A 68 0.83 -1.47 -15.80
CA THR A 68 1.56 -0.98 -14.62
C THR A 68 1.01 0.36 -14.17
N LEU A 69 0.70 0.51 -12.89
CA LEU A 69 0.25 1.74 -12.26
C LEU A 69 1.41 2.40 -11.50
N LEU A 70 1.61 3.71 -11.68
CA LEU A 70 2.46 4.52 -10.79
C LEU A 70 1.56 5.35 -9.86
N PRO A 71 1.67 5.18 -8.54
CA PRO A 71 0.93 6.00 -7.58
C PRO A 71 1.23 7.50 -7.79
N CYS A 72 0.21 8.34 -7.85
CA CYS A 72 0.39 9.79 -7.91
C CYS A 72 0.64 10.41 -6.53
N HIS A 73 0.93 11.71 -6.49
CA HIS A 73 1.03 12.53 -5.27
C HIS A 73 1.97 11.96 -4.21
N ASN A 74 3.14 11.49 -4.62
CA ASN A 74 4.18 10.94 -3.74
C ASN A 74 3.76 9.73 -2.90
N ALA A 75 2.60 9.12 -3.17
CA ALA A 75 2.18 7.93 -2.46
C ALA A 75 3.14 6.74 -2.64
N TYR A 76 3.93 6.74 -3.72
CA TYR A 76 5.00 5.78 -3.95
C TYR A 76 6.17 5.90 -2.94
N GLN A 77 6.22 6.95 -2.13
CA GLN A 77 7.23 7.17 -1.09
C GLN A 77 6.87 6.52 0.27
N MET A 78 5.82 5.70 0.32
CA MET A 78 5.47 4.98 1.53
C MET A 78 6.55 3.95 1.85
N ASN A 79 7.28 4.14 2.93
CA ASN A 79 8.38 3.28 3.32
C ASN A 79 7.91 1.96 3.94
N HIS A 80 8.82 0.99 3.97
CA HIS A 80 8.64 -0.27 4.66
C HIS A 80 8.80 -0.13 6.18
N SER A 81 7.92 -0.77 6.93
CA SER A 81 8.17 -1.15 8.34
C SER A 81 7.75 -2.59 8.61
N CYS A 82 8.55 -3.31 9.42
CA CYS A 82 8.18 -4.64 9.93
C CYS A 82 6.97 -4.59 10.89
N GLU A 83 6.69 -3.41 11.46
CA GLU A 83 5.48 -3.08 12.22
C GLU A 83 4.71 -1.96 11.52
N ALA A 84 4.31 -2.23 10.27
CA ALA A 84 3.60 -1.30 9.41
C ALA A 84 2.40 -0.64 10.10
N THR A 85 2.20 0.65 9.82
CA THR A 85 1.04 1.41 10.31
C THR A 85 -0.21 1.13 9.50
N THR A 86 -0.01 0.75 8.23
CA THR A 86 -1.08 0.57 7.26
C THR A 86 -0.91 -0.74 6.50
N LEU A 87 -2.03 -1.35 6.14
CA LEU A 87 -2.09 -2.56 5.32
C LEU A 87 -2.85 -2.26 4.04
N ASP A 88 -2.37 -2.82 2.94
CA ASP A 88 -3.01 -2.71 1.63
C ASP A 88 -4.08 -3.79 1.46
N PHE A 89 -5.16 -3.45 0.76
CA PHE A 89 -6.27 -4.31 0.42
C PHE A 89 -6.29 -4.56 -1.10
N GLY A 90 -5.45 -5.47 -1.59
CA GLY A 90 -5.44 -5.91 -3.00
C GLY A 90 -5.22 -4.80 -4.02
N LEU A 91 -4.42 -3.80 -3.68
CA LEU A 91 -4.19 -2.55 -4.40
C LEU A 91 -5.47 -1.72 -4.62
N ASP A 92 -6.59 -2.00 -3.95
CA ASP A 92 -7.82 -1.22 -4.04
C ASP A 92 -7.75 0.01 -3.12
N PHE A 93 -7.27 -0.18 -1.89
CA PHE A 93 -6.92 0.89 -0.96
C PHE A 93 -5.99 0.41 0.15
N CYS A 94 -5.37 1.34 0.86
CA CYS A 94 -4.53 1.09 2.02
C CYS A 94 -5.16 1.72 3.27
N VAL A 95 -5.27 0.96 4.37
CA VAL A 95 -6.00 1.33 5.59
C VAL A 95 -5.08 1.33 6.81
N ALA A 96 -5.28 2.29 7.71
CA ALA A 96 -4.60 2.34 9.00
C ALA A 96 -5.05 1.17 9.89
N ILE A 97 -4.11 0.33 10.32
CA ILE A 97 -4.39 -0.85 11.16
C ILE A 97 -4.19 -0.60 12.65
N ARG A 98 -3.78 0.62 13.00
CA ARG A 98 -3.72 1.17 14.35
C ARG A 98 -3.92 2.68 14.25
N ASN A 99 -4.10 3.36 15.39
CA ASN A 99 -4.02 4.82 15.43
C ASN A 99 -2.59 5.25 15.04
N ILE A 100 -2.47 6.27 14.20
CA ILE A 100 -1.21 6.89 13.78
C ILE A 100 -1.21 8.31 14.33
N GLN A 101 -0.29 8.65 15.21
CA GLN A 101 -0.25 9.99 15.81
C GLN A 101 0.33 11.02 14.83
N ALA A 102 0.00 12.29 15.02
CA ALA A 102 0.67 13.38 14.33
C ALA A 102 2.19 13.30 14.55
N GLY A 103 2.95 13.38 13.45
CA GLY A 103 4.40 13.24 13.43
C GLY A 103 4.89 11.81 13.16
N GLU A 104 4.04 10.79 13.25
CA GLU A 104 4.43 9.42 12.88
C GLU A 104 4.50 9.23 11.36
N GLU A 105 5.36 8.31 10.95
CA GLU A 105 5.51 7.89 9.55
C GLU A 105 4.47 6.82 9.19
N VAL A 106 3.75 7.05 8.10
CA VAL A 106 2.85 6.11 7.45
C VAL A 106 3.69 5.12 6.63
N THR A 107 3.62 3.85 7.01
CA THR A 107 4.43 2.76 6.46
C THR A 107 3.58 1.55 6.08
N CYS A 108 4.04 0.80 5.09
CA CYS A 108 3.48 -0.49 4.71
C CYS A 108 4.52 -1.61 4.87
N ASP A 109 4.15 -2.87 4.65
CA ASP A 109 5.09 -3.99 4.71
C ASP A 109 5.38 -4.49 3.31
N TYR A 110 6.61 -4.28 2.81
CA TYR A 110 6.95 -4.73 1.47
C TYR A 110 7.04 -6.25 1.37
N ARG A 111 7.01 -7.00 2.49
CA ARG A 111 6.99 -8.47 2.46
C ARG A 111 5.75 -9.01 1.75
N THR A 112 4.68 -8.23 1.61
CA THR A 112 3.48 -8.65 0.87
C THR A 112 3.54 -8.37 -0.62
N PHE A 113 4.61 -7.71 -1.06
CA PHE A 113 4.81 -7.39 -2.47
C PHE A 113 5.61 -8.50 -3.13
N SER A 114 5.14 -8.96 -4.28
CA SER A 114 5.91 -9.85 -5.16
C SER A 114 6.51 -9.12 -6.33
N SER A 115 7.57 -9.70 -6.90
CA SER A 115 8.13 -9.31 -8.19
C SER A 115 8.88 -10.52 -8.77
N ASP A 116 9.00 -10.59 -10.09
CA ASP A 116 9.75 -11.62 -10.83
C ASP A 116 10.60 -10.98 -11.95
N PRO A 117 11.94 -10.93 -11.83
CA PRO A 117 12.75 -11.55 -10.78
C PRO A 117 12.55 -10.98 -9.37
N PRO A 118 12.85 -11.78 -8.33
CA PRO A 118 12.73 -11.34 -6.95
C PRO A 118 13.81 -10.32 -6.57
N TRP A 119 13.44 -9.38 -5.70
CA TRP A 119 14.36 -8.41 -5.11
C TRP A 119 14.67 -8.76 -3.65
N THR A 120 15.74 -8.17 -3.11
CA THR A 120 16.16 -8.28 -1.70
C THR A 120 16.20 -6.89 -1.08
N LEU A 121 15.64 -6.73 0.12
CA LEU A 121 15.66 -5.48 0.88
C LEU A 121 16.40 -5.69 2.20
N THR A 122 17.34 -4.79 2.53
CA THR A 122 17.89 -4.67 3.88
C THR A 122 17.07 -3.64 4.64
N CYS A 123 16.35 -4.06 5.68
CA CYS A 123 15.41 -3.20 6.40
C CYS A 123 16.10 -2.32 7.45
N HIS A 124 15.75 -1.03 7.44
CA HIS A 124 16.19 -0.02 8.40
C HIS A 124 15.02 0.60 9.17
N CYS A 125 13.91 -0.13 9.35
CA CYS A 125 12.69 0.42 9.97
C CYS A 125 12.81 0.72 11.47
N ASN A 126 13.90 0.31 12.12
CA ASN A 126 14.22 0.56 13.53
C ASN A 126 13.18 0.06 14.55
N THR A 127 12.25 -0.81 14.16
CA THR A 127 11.30 -1.41 15.11
C THR A 127 11.97 -2.52 15.94
N PRO A 128 11.53 -2.77 17.18
CA PRO A 128 12.06 -3.85 18.01
C PRO A 128 11.91 -5.25 17.38
N HIS A 129 10.93 -5.42 16.49
CA HIS A 129 10.63 -6.66 15.77
C HIS A 129 11.09 -6.61 14.30
N CYS A 130 12.09 -5.79 13.98
CA CYS A 130 12.68 -5.75 12.64
C CYS A 130 13.30 -7.12 12.27
N ILE A 131 12.96 -7.64 11.09
CA ILE A 131 13.47 -8.95 10.63
C ILE A 131 14.80 -8.85 9.87
N GLY A 132 15.35 -7.65 9.71
CA GLY A 132 16.59 -7.43 8.96
C GLY A 132 16.38 -7.52 7.44
N THR A 133 16.99 -8.51 6.79
CA THR A 133 16.96 -8.64 5.33
C THR A 133 15.94 -9.69 4.89
N PHE A 134 15.14 -9.38 3.87
CA PHE A 134 14.19 -10.33 3.27
C PHE A 134 14.12 -10.21 1.76
N ARG A 135 13.64 -11.26 1.10
CA ARG A 135 13.39 -11.33 -0.34
C ARG A 135 11.89 -11.24 -0.63
N SER A 136 11.52 -10.70 -1.79
CA SER A 136 10.11 -10.61 -2.21
C SER A 136 9.41 -11.98 -2.33
N THR A 137 10.18 -13.06 -2.47
CA THR A 137 9.66 -14.44 -2.47
C THR A 137 9.34 -14.99 -1.09
N ASP A 138 9.88 -14.39 -0.02
CA ASP A 138 9.77 -14.94 1.34
C ASP A 138 8.35 -14.75 1.90
N GLY A 139 7.66 -13.68 1.46
CA GLY A 139 6.35 -13.30 1.98
C GLY A 139 5.15 -13.66 1.09
N TYR A 140 5.32 -13.75 -0.23
CA TYR A 140 4.23 -13.79 -1.22
C TYR A 140 3.32 -15.04 -1.19
N ASN A 141 3.71 -16.12 -0.51
CA ASN A 141 2.89 -17.35 -0.35
C ASN A 141 2.94 -17.89 1.08
N SER A 142 3.06 -17.01 2.09
CA SER A 142 3.54 -17.38 3.42
C SER A 142 2.59 -17.01 4.57
N GLU A 143 3.02 -17.38 5.77
CA GLU A 143 2.50 -16.92 7.06
C GLU A 143 2.27 -15.40 7.15
N VAL A 144 3.06 -14.57 6.44
CA VAL A 144 2.89 -13.11 6.44
C VAL A 144 1.52 -12.70 5.89
N GLN A 145 1.07 -13.28 4.78
CA GLN A 145 -0.24 -12.99 4.20
C GLN A 145 -1.37 -13.41 5.14
N ARG A 146 -1.22 -14.54 5.84
CA ARG A 146 -2.19 -14.99 6.85
C ARG A 146 -2.27 -14.03 8.02
N GLN A 147 -1.12 -13.59 8.55
CA GLN A 147 -1.07 -12.61 9.63
C GLN A 147 -1.70 -11.27 9.21
N TRP A 148 -1.49 -10.87 7.96
CA TRP A 148 -2.10 -9.68 7.39
C TRP A 148 -3.61 -9.79 7.26
N ALA A 149 -4.11 -10.91 6.73
CA ALA A 149 -5.54 -11.17 6.67
C ALA A 149 -6.17 -11.12 8.08
N ASN A 150 -5.56 -11.80 9.06
CA ASN A 150 -6.00 -11.78 10.45
C ASN A 150 -5.97 -10.38 11.09
N LYS A 151 -5.04 -9.52 10.66
CA LYS A 151 -4.97 -8.11 11.10
C LYS A 151 -6.00 -7.23 10.40
N LEU A 152 -6.28 -7.46 9.11
CA LEU A 152 -7.22 -6.65 8.33
C LEU A 152 -8.68 -6.93 8.68
N GLU A 153 -9.06 -8.20 8.85
CA GLU A 153 -10.44 -8.62 9.12
C GLU A 153 -11.14 -7.81 10.24
N PRO A 154 -10.54 -7.61 11.44
CA PRO A 154 -11.17 -6.80 12.49
C PRO A 154 -11.19 -5.29 12.20
N ILE A 155 -10.39 -4.81 11.23
CA ILE A 155 -10.30 -3.40 10.85
C ILE A 155 -11.38 -3.01 9.84
N LEU A 156 -11.79 -3.94 8.97
CA LEU A 156 -12.77 -3.64 7.91
C LEU A 156 -14.09 -3.06 8.46
N PRO A 157 -14.67 -3.56 9.57
CA PRO A 157 -15.85 -2.94 10.16
C PRO A 157 -15.63 -1.51 10.66
N LEU A 158 -14.42 -1.20 11.13
CA LEU A 158 -14.07 0.13 11.68
C LEU A 158 -14.07 1.21 10.60
N ILE A 159 -13.87 0.84 9.33
CA ILE A 159 -13.91 1.77 8.19
C ILE A 159 -15.20 2.60 8.23
N ARG A 160 -16.34 2.00 8.60
CA ARG A 160 -17.66 2.66 8.70
C ARG A 160 -17.85 3.54 9.94
N THR A 161 -16.99 3.38 10.94
CA THR A 161 -17.16 3.97 12.28
C THR A 161 -16.29 5.20 12.51
N VAL A 162 -15.31 5.43 11.63
CA VAL A 162 -14.39 6.57 11.70
C VAL A 162 -14.59 7.49 10.52
N GLU A 163 -14.18 8.75 10.66
CA GLU A 163 -14.18 9.70 9.55
C GLU A 163 -13.28 9.19 8.41
N GLN A 164 -13.77 9.33 7.18
CA GLN A 164 -13.05 8.92 5.97
C GLN A 164 -12.87 10.15 5.07
N PRO A 165 -11.74 10.89 5.18
CA PRO A 165 -11.53 12.09 4.36
C PRO A 165 -11.53 11.81 2.84
N LEU A 166 -11.22 10.57 2.45
CA LEU A 166 -11.24 10.11 1.05
C LEU A 166 -12.59 9.47 0.64
N HIS A 167 -13.63 9.55 1.47
CA HIS A 167 -14.89 8.84 1.27
C HIS A 167 -15.48 9.02 -0.14
N THR A 168 -15.56 10.27 -0.63
CA THR A 168 -16.17 10.58 -1.94
C THR A 168 -15.47 9.84 -3.09
N ILE A 169 -14.14 9.86 -3.12
CA ILE A 169 -13.40 9.18 -4.19
C ILE A 169 -13.37 7.67 -3.98
N LEU A 170 -13.34 7.18 -2.74
CA LEU A 170 -13.42 5.76 -2.42
C LEU A 170 -14.75 5.15 -2.89
N MET A 171 -15.87 5.85 -2.68
CA MET A 171 -17.18 5.43 -3.19
C MET A 171 -17.23 5.38 -4.71
N GLN A 172 -16.39 6.12 -5.44
CA GLN A 172 -16.34 6.11 -6.91
C GLN A 172 -15.36 5.08 -7.45
N ALA A 173 -14.17 5.00 -6.88
CA ALA A 173 -13.05 4.25 -7.43
C ALA A 173 -12.91 2.83 -6.86
N SER A 174 -13.28 2.60 -5.59
CA SER A 174 -13.05 1.31 -4.91
C SER A 174 -14.33 0.48 -4.80
N SER A 175 -14.34 -0.71 -5.41
CA SER A 175 -15.44 -1.67 -5.28
C SER A 175 -15.48 -2.27 -3.88
N SER A 176 -14.32 -2.58 -3.28
CA SER A 176 -14.25 -3.22 -1.97
C SER A 176 -14.68 -2.25 -0.87
N TYR A 177 -14.25 -0.99 -0.94
CA TYR A 177 -14.71 0.04 -0.01
C TYR A 177 -16.23 0.23 -0.09
N ARG A 178 -16.80 0.33 -1.31
CA ARG A 178 -18.27 0.40 -1.48
C ARG A 178 -18.98 -0.79 -0.85
N GLN A 179 -18.48 -2.01 -1.06
CA GLN A 179 -19.05 -3.22 -0.48
C GLN A 179 -18.99 -3.17 1.04
N ILE A 180 -17.83 -2.88 1.62
CA ILE A 180 -17.65 -2.76 3.08
C ILE A 180 -18.57 -1.67 3.65
N TRP A 181 -18.66 -0.51 2.99
CA TRP A 181 -19.44 0.62 3.46
C TRP A 181 -20.95 0.36 3.46
N THR A 182 -21.44 -0.29 2.40
CA THR A 182 -22.87 -0.59 2.20
C THR A 182 -23.30 -1.93 2.80
N ALA A 183 -22.35 -2.73 3.27
CA ALA A 183 -22.62 -4.06 3.78
C ALA A 183 -23.59 -4.05 4.97
N ALA A 184 -24.48 -5.05 5.00
CA ALA A 184 -25.29 -5.34 6.17
C ALA A 184 -24.40 -5.67 7.38
N GLU A 185 -24.94 -5.51 8.59
CA GLU A 185 -24.27 -5.98 9.81
C GLU A 185 -23.92 -7.47 9.69
N GLY A 186 -22.67 -7.83 10.03
CA GLY A 186 -22.17 -9.21 9.94
C GLY A 186 -21.57 -9.64 8.59
N PHE A 187 -21.45 -8.75 7.60
CA PHE A 187 -20.70 -9.06 6.38
C PHE A 187 -19.20 -9.25 6.67
N VAL A 188 -18.67 -10.38 6.20
CA VAL A 188 -17.24 -10.70 6.27
C VAL A 188 -16.65 -10.57 4.88
N CYS A 189 -15.82 -9.54 4.68
CA CYS A 189 -15.00 -9.42 3.48
C CYS A 189 -13.69 -10.17 3.72
N LYS A 190 -13.33 -11.08 2.81
CA LYS A 190 -12.01 -11.74 2.88
C LYS A 190 -10.95 -10.72 2.50
N ALA A 191 -9.91 -10.61 3.32
CA ALA A 191 -8.77 -9.76 3.01
C ALA A 191 -8.06 -10.24 1.74
N ASP A 192 -7.93 -9.35 0.75
CA ASP A 192 -6.95 -9.50 -0.32
C ASP A 192 -5.71 -8.69 0.08
N VAL A 193 -4.57 -9.35 0.09
CA VAL A 193 -3.28 -8.78 0.53
C VAL A 193 -2.22 -8.89 -0.56
N SER A 194 -2.62 -9.30 -1.77
CA SER A 194 -1.70 -9.56 -2.86
C SER A 194 -1.36 -8.28 -3.61
N ILE A 195 -0.08 -7.89 -3.57
CA ILE A 195 0.43 -6.82 -4.43
C ILE A 195 1.53 -7.39 -5.32
N ARG A 196 1.46 -7.06 -6.60
CA ARG A 196 2.49 -7.37 -7.59
C ARG A 196 3.20 -6.09 -7.98
N ARG A 197 4.53 -6.09 -7.91
CA ARG A 197 5.39 -5.06 -8.49
C ARG A 197 5.89 -5.54 -9.85
N PRO A 198 6.08 -4.64 -10.83
CA PRO A 198 6.65 -5.01 -12.10
C PRO A 198 8.10 -5.46 -11.92
N SER A 199 8.62 -6.14 -12.93
CA SER A 199 10.05 -6.31 -13.11
C SER A 199 10.38 -6.19 -14.58
N PHE A 200 11.23 -5.23 -14.93
CA PHE A 200 11.60 -4.96 -16.32
C PHE A 200 13.02 -5.40 -16.66
N TYR A 201 13.78 -5.85 -15.66
CA TYR A 201 15.14 -6.36 -15.81
C TYR A 201 15.13 -7.89 -15.72
N ARG A 202 15.56 -8.55 -16.80
CA ARG A 202 15.85 -9.99 -16.87
C ARG A 202 17.27 -10.19 -17.34
#